data_AF-A0A150SGJ6-F1
#
_entry.id   AF-A0A150SGJ6-F1
#
_cell.length_a   1.000
_cell.length_b   1.000
_cell.length_c   1.000
_cell.angle_alpha   90.00
_cell.angle_beta   90.00
_cell.angle_gamma   90.00
#
_symmetry.space_group_name_H-M   'P 1'
#
loop_
_entity.id
_entity.type
_entity.pdbx_description
1 polymer ?
#
loop_
_entity_poly.entity_id
_entity_poly.type
_entity_poly.pdbx_seq_one_letter_code
_entity_poly.pdbx_strand_id
1 'polypeptide(L)'
;MRRNPGLLPLVLLAPLSMATWLGCHAIAGIEDRTFVEPGGEPDPDPVSEQCASYCATVMESCTAEFQVYSTVETCHGVCALLDPGDPLEPVDNTVACRARQAELAGLTGELAVHCPAAGPGGAGTCGSNCESYCSLRAGACTPELATHEDCVAMCAGLTDAEMFDVIENHEGDTLQCRLVHVSSATVDPDEHCKHSSLMPVEPCVDPEGSAPSCESFCQAVMTACTGELSVYESTEQCLAVCAALPPGGVEDQTENTVGCRKYHAYSAMLAPTPHCAHTGPGGDGHCGSDAEPSTGSTGNCESYCTLLETACKEYFDETFPDQAACALDCSALPGAARDSGYSVASAEESALSCRLLHVSRALGDPTECGAAFGDSESACN
;
A
#
# COMPACT_ATOMS: atom_id res chain seq x y z
N MET A 1 -26.07 -45.05 -3.39
CA MET A 1 -25.72 -45.85 -2.19
C MET A 1 -24.59 -45.07 -1.49
N ARG A 2 -24.60 -44.64 -0.23
CA ARG A 2 -25.47 -44.77 0.94
C ARG A 2 -25.31 -43.46 1.75
N ARG A 3 -26.42 -42.91 2.24
CA ARG A 3 -26.46 -41.85 3.27
C ARG A 3 -26.44 -42.52 4.64
N ASN A 4 -25.77 -41.92 5.64
CA ASN A 4 -25.93 -42.26 7.06
C ASN A 4 -26.18 -40.97 7.86
N PRO A 5 -27.34 -40.81 8.52
CA PRO A 5 -27.57 -39.77 9.52
C PRO A 5 -27.36 -40.36 10.93
N GLY A 6 -26.54 -39.71 11.75
CA GLY A 6 -26.35 -40.07 13.16
C GLY A 6 -27.13 -39.12 14.07
N LEU A 7 -28.24 -39.61 14.62
CA LEU A 7 -28.99 -39.04 15.75
C LEU A 7 -28.32 -39.45 17.08
N LEU A 8 -28.20 -38.51 18.03
CA LEU A 8 -28.03 -38.79 19.48
C LEU A 8 -28.49 -37.54 20.30
N PRO A 9 -28.80 -37.68 21.60
CA PRO A 9 -30.15 -37.49 22.10
C PRO A 9 -30.27 -36.34 23.12
N LEU A 10 -31.50 -35.85 23.24
CA LEU A 10 -32.00 -35.04 24.34
C LEU A 10 -31.80 -35.75 25.69
N VAL A 11 -31.19 -35.07 26.67
CA VAL A 11 -31.29 -35.40 28.10
C VAL A 11 -31.93 -34.21 28.82
N LEU A 12 -33.09 -34.48 29.43
CA LEU A 12 -33.89 -33.57 30.25
C LEU A 12 -33.51 -33.68 31.75
N LEU A 13 -33.48 -32.52 32.41
CA LEU A 13 -33.96 -32.19 33.76
C LEU A 13 -33.39 -32.89 35.02
N ALA A 14 -32.82 -32.08 35.92
CA ALA A 14 -33.35 -31.91 37.28
C ALA A 14 -32.83 -30.61 37.97
N PRO A 15 -33.62 -29.98 38.86
CA PRO A 15 -33.31 -28.69 39.47
C PRO A 15 -32.70 -28.85 40.88
N LEU A 16 -31.70 -28.03 41.23
CA LEU A 16 -31.32 -27.81 42.63
C LEU A 16 -31.20 -26.31 42.92
N SER A 17 -32.23 -25.83 43.61
CA SER A 17 -32.26 -24.56 44.32
C SER A 17 -31.47 -24.65 45.62
N MET A 18 -30.43 -23.82 45.76
CA MET A 18 -29.97 -23.33 47.07
C MET A 18 -29.64 -21.85 46.97
N ALA A 19 -30.42 -21.08 47.71
CA ALA A 19 -30.23 -19.66 47.94
C ALA A 19 -29.06 -19.44 48.89
N THR A 20 -28.12 -18.58 48.50
CA THR A 20 -27.27 -17.83 49.42
C THR A 20 -27.40 -16.36 49.08
N TRP A 21 -28.08 -15.64 49.97
CA TRP A 21 -28.04 -14.20 50.09
C TRP A 21 -26.61 -13.73 50.35
N LEU A 22 -26.15 -12.72 49.61
CA LEU A 22 -25.46 -11.51 50.08
C LEU A 22 -24.78 -10.80 48.89
N GLY A 23 -25.24 -9.58 48.56
CA GLY A 23 -24.51 -8.65 47.71
C GLY A 23 -25.33 -7.88 46.65
N CYS A 24 -26.37 -7.14 47.04
CA CYS A 24 -27.12 -6.26 46.13
C CYS A 24 -26.39 -4.92 45.82
N HIS A 25 -25.11 -4.94 45.43
CA HIS A 25 -24.39 -3.72 45.05
C HIS A 25 -24.24 -3.48 43.54
N ALA A 26 -24.78 -4.35 42.68
CA ALA A 26 -24.58 -4.27 41.24
C ALA A 26 -25.83 -3.93 40.39
N ILE A 27 -26.98 -3.56 40.98
CA ILE A 27 -28.24 -3.34 40.22
C ILE A 27 -28.55 -1.87 39.94
N ALA A 28 -27.88 -0.92 40.60
CA ALA A 28 -28.00 0.48 40.22
C ALA A 28 -26.84 0.84 39.29
N GLY A 29 -27.10 0.82 37.97
CA GLY A 29 -26.24 1.43 36.95
C GLY A 29 -26.18 2.95 37.13
N ILE A 30 -25.63 3.36 38.27
CA ILE A 30 -25.25 4.74 38.53
C ILE A 30 -23.86 4.87 37.94
N GLU A 31 -23.81 5.19 36.67
CA GLU A 31 -22.63 5.80 36.08
C GLU A 31 -22.40 7.11 36.82
N ASP A 32 -21.20 7.30 37.37
CA ASP A 32 -20.81 8.55 38.02
C ASP A 32 -20.97 9.68 36.99
N ARG A 33 -21.96 10.53 37.21
CA ARG A 33 -22.21 11.69 36.35
C ARG A 33 -21.32 12.81 36.85
N THR A 34 -20.23 13.07 36.15
CA THR A 34 -19.43 14.26 36.37
C THR A 34 -20.29 15.49 36.06
N PHE A 35 -20.32 16.43 37.00
CA PHE A 35 -21.06 17.68 36.83
C PHE A 35 -20.27 18.58 35.87
N VAL A 36 -20.73 18.70 34.63
CA VAL A 36 -20.17 19.65 33.66
C VAL A 36 -20.72 21.05 34.01
N GLU A 37 -19.83 22.00 34.31
CA GLU A 37 -20.25 23.39 34.56
C GLU A 37 -20.92 23.97 33.30
N PRO A 38 -22.03 24.73 33.43
CA PRO A 38 -22.70 25.31 32.27
C PRO A 38 -21.77 26.33 31.58
N GLY A 39 -21.23 25.96 30.42
CA GLY A 39 -20.31 26.80 29.64
C GLY A 39 -18.85 26.35 29.68
N GLY A 40 -18.51 25.30 30.43
CA GLY A 40 -17.25 24.57 30.26
C GLY A 40 -17.35 23.63 29.07
N GLU A 41 -16.34 23.60 28.22
CA GLU A 41 -16.20 22.47 27.28
C GLU A 41 -16.10 21.19 28.12
N PRO A 42 -16.80 20.11 27.74
CA PRO A 42 -16.66 18.84 28.45
C PRO A 42 -15.19 18.47 28.49
N ASP A 43 -14.69 18.12 29.68
CA ASP A 43 -13.34 17.56 29.80
C ASP A 43 -13.25 16.37 28.83
N PRO A 44 -12.17 16.25 28.05
CA PRO A 44 -11.98 15.10 27.18
C PRO A 44 -12.13 13.83 28.01
N ASP A 45 -12.83 12.83 27.46
CA ASP A 45 -13.04 11.57 28.16
C ASP A 45 -11.69 11.03 28.65
N PRO A 46 -11.60 10.63 29.93
CA PRO A 46 -10.35 10.17 30.49
C PRO A 46 -9.89 8.94 29.70
N VAL A 47 -8.62 8.96 29.28
CA VAL A 47 -7.98 7.80 28.64
C VAL A 47 -8.11 6.58 29.54
N SER A 48 -8.26 5.39 28.94
CA SER A 48 -8.36 4.16 29.71
C SER A 48 -7.12 3.95 30.58
N GLU A 49 -7.27 3.29 31.72
CA GLU A 49 -6.14 3.00 32.62
C GLU A 49 -5.04 2.21 31.89
N GLN A 50 -5.44 1.30 30.99
CA GLN A 50 -4.51 0.55 30.16
C GLN A 50 -3.72 1.47 29.22
N CYS A 51 -4.39 2.41 28.54
CA CYS A 51 -3.72 3.39 27.68
C CYS A 51 -2.77 4.29 28.47
N ALA A 52 -3.21 4.79 29.63
CA ALA A 52 -2.38 5.63 30.49
C ALA A 52 -1.12 4.87 30.94
N SER A 53 -1.26 3.62 31.37
CA SER A 53 -0.14 2.78 31.81
C SER A 53 0.83 2.50 30.65
N TYR A 54 0.31 2.05 29.51
CA TYR A 54 1.11 1.77 28.32
C TYR A 54 1.87 3.02 27.85
N CYS A 55 1.18 4.15 27.71
CA CYS A 55 1.81 5.38 27.24
C CYS A 55 2.86 5.91 28.23
N ALA A 56 2.64 5.77 29.54
CA ALA A 56 3.69 6.07 30.51
C ALA A 56 4.93 5.18 30.30
N THR A 57 4.74 3.86 30.16
CA THR A 57 5.84 2.90 30.02
C THR A 57 6.60 3.05 28.70
N VAL A 58 5.92 3.23 27.57
CA VAL A 58 6.59 3.37 26.27
C VAL A 58 7.37 4.68 26.18
N MET A 59 6.84 5.78 26.73
CA MET A 59 7.54 7.07 26.76
C MET A 59 8.75 7.06 27.69
N GLU A 60 8.76 6.21 28.72
CA GLU A 60 9.92 6.01 29.60
C GLU A 60 10.98 5.08 28.97
N SER A 61 10.54 3.99 28.32
CA SER A 61 11.43 2.92 27.86
C SER A 61 12.01 3.17 26.47
N CYS A 62 11.24 3.81 25.59
CA CYS A 62 11.55 4.01 24.17
C CYS A 62 11.84 5.48 23.90
N THR A 63 13.11 5.86 24.02
CA THR A 63 13.59 7.25 23.92
C THR A 63 14.75 7.37 22.93
N ALA A 64 15.16 8.61 22.61
CA ALA A 64 16.20 8.90 21.62
C ALA A 64 15.87 8.26 20.26
N GLU A 65 16.81 7.53 19.65
CA GLU A 65 16.66 6.83 18.36
C GLU A 65 15.64 5.67 18.39
N PHE A 66 15.07 5.35 19.55
CA PHE A 66 14.00 4.37 19.68
C PHE A 66 12.67 5.02 20.07
N GLN A 67 12.56 6.34 19.97
CA GLN A 67 11.33 7.05 20.28
C GLN A 67 10.24 6.70 19.25
N VAL A 68 9.09 6.21 19.74
CA VAL A 68 7.97 5.79 18.87
C VAL A 68 6.75 6.70 18.94
N TYR A 69 6.74 7.71 19.83
CA TYR A 69 5.73 8.76 19.85
C TYR A 69 6.38 10.10 20.15
N SER A 70 5.98 11.15 19.43
CA SER A 70 6.49 12.51 19.62
C SER A 70 6.00 13.12 20.94
N THR A 71 4.75 12.84 21.33
CA THR A 71 4.14 13.32 22.57
C THR A 71 3.25 12.25 23.23
N VAL A 72 2.91 12.45 24.50
CA VAL A 72 2.01 11.56 25.22
C VAL A 72 0.58 11.64 24.68
N GLU A 73 0.16 12.82 24.20
CA GLU A 73 -1.14 13.03 23.57
C GLU A 73 -1.29 12.19 22.29
N THR A 74 -0.26 12.16 21.44
CA THR A 74 -0.23 11.30 20.25
C THR A 74 -0.29 9.82 20.63
N CYS A 75 0.44 9.39 21.67
CA CYS A 75 0.35 8.02 22.17
C CYS A 75 -1.06 7.67 22.64
N HIS A 76 -1.70 8.55 23.41
CA HIS A 76 -3.07 8.35 23.88
C HIS A 76 -4.07 8.29 22.72
N GLY A 77 -3.93 9.17 21.72
CA GLY A 77 -4.79 9.18 20.54
C GLY A 77 -4.69 7.88 19.73
N VAL A 78 -3.47 7.39 19.50
CA VAL A 78 -3.24 6.08 18.87
C VAL A 78 -3.83 4.94 19.71
N CYS A 79 -3.58 4.94 21.03
CA CYS A 79 -4.07 3.90 21.92
C CYS A 79 -5.60 3.81 21.95
N ALA A 80 -6.29 4.95 21.90
CA ALA A 80 -7.75 5.00 21.90
C ALA A 80 -8.39 4.39 20.64
N LEU A 81 -7.64 4.26 19.54
CA LEU A 81 -8.10 3.70 18.27
C LEU A 81 -7.73 2.23 18.06
N LEU A 82 -6.92 1.64 18.95
CA LEU A 82 -6.53 0.23 18.88
C LEU A 82 -7.42 -0.62 19.80
N ASP A 83 -7.55 -1.92 19.48
CA ASP A 83 -8.23 -2.86 20.37
C ASP A 83 -7.45 -2.96 21.70
N PRO A 84 -8.09 -2.76 22.86
CA PRO A 84 -7.45 -2.94 24.17
C PRO A 84 -6.72 -4.30 24.33
N GLY A 85 -7.30 -5.39 23.82
CA GLY A 85 -6.80 -6.76 24.02
C GLY A 85 -6.85 -7.25 25.48
N ASP A 86 -6.41 -8.49 25.70
CA ASP A 86 -6.28 -9.09 27.05
C ASP A 86 -4.82 -8.99 27.54
N PRO A 87 -4.55 -8.30 28.67
CA PRO A 87 -3.20 -8.25 29.27
C PRO A 87 -2.59 -9.61 29.62
N LEU A 88 -3.40 -10.65 29.81
CA LEU A 88 -2.94 -12.02 30.05
C LEU A 88 -2.61 -12.78 28.76
N GLU A 89 -3.14 -12.33 27.63
CA GLU A 89 -2.89 -12.88 26.29
C GLU A 89 -2.53 -11.73 25.33
N PRO A 90 -1.37 -11.08 25.51
CA PRO A 90 -0.98 -9.86 24.78
C PRO A 90 -0.51 -10.20 23.35
N VAL A 91 -1.45 -10.55 22.47
CA VAL A 91 -1.24 -10.93 21.07
C VAL A 91 -2.00 -10.01 20.12
N ASP A 92 -1.86 -10.23 18.81
CA ASP A 92 -2.53 -9.52 17.73
C ASP A 92 -2.27 -7.99 17.74
N ASN A 93 -3.03 -7.24 16.94
CA ASN A 93 -2.93 -5.78 16.82
C ASN A 93 -3.63 -5.07 18.00
N THR A 94 -3.10 -5.24 19.20
CA THR A 94 -3.72 -4.77 20.46
C THR A 94 -2.82 -3.87 21.29
N VAL A 95 -3.44 -3.05 22.16
CA VAL A 95 -2.75 -2.26 23.19
C VAL A 95 -2.05 -3.17 24.19
N ALA A 96 -2.68 -4.28 24.61
CA ALA A 96 -2.06 -5.27 25.50
C ALA A 96 -0.73 -5.81 24.94
N CYS A 97 -0.67 -6.14 23.65
CA CYS A 97 0.57 -6.56 22.99
C CYS A 97 1.64 -5.46 23.03
N ARG A 98 1.29 -4.21 22.67
CA ARG A 98 2.24 -3.08 22.68
C ARG A 98 2.75 -2.75 24.08
N ALA A 99 1.88 -2.79 25.08
CA ALA A 99 2.24 -2.62 26.49
C ALA A 99 3.29 -3.65 26.90
N ARG A 100 3.09 -4.92 26.51
CA ARG A 100 4.06 -5.98 26.78
C ARG A 100 5.41 -5.72 26.12
N GLN A 101 5.43 -5.22 24.88
CA GLN A 101 6.68 -4.87 24.20
C GLN A 101 7.38 -3.69 24.87
N ALA A 102 6.65 -2.64 25.26
CA ALA A 102 7.22 -1.50 25.99
C ALA A 102 7.86 -1.93 27.33
N GLU A 103 7.19 -2.80 28.09
CA GLU A 103 7.76 -3.38 29.31
C GLU A 103 9.05 -4.18 29.04
N LEU A 104 9.03 -5.03 28.01
CA LEU A 104 10.19 -5.83 27.63
C LEU A 104 11.37 -4.94 27.23
N ALA A 105 11.13 -3.85 26.50
CA ALA A 105 12.16 -2.87 26.16
C ALA A 105 12.90 -2.36 27.41
N GLY A 106 12.16 -1.94 28.44
CA GLY A 106 12.73 -1.46 29.70
C GLY A 106 13.40 -2.57 30.53
N LEU A 107 12.86 -3.79 30.51
CA LEU A 107 13.37 -4.91 31.30
C LEU A 107 14.63 -5.56 30.70
N THR A 108 14.71 -5.69 29.37
CA THR A 108 15.80 -6.39 28.68
C THR A 108 16.87 -5.45 28.17
N GLY A 109 16.51 -4.19 27.87
CA GLY A 109 17.37 -3.25 27.17
C GLY A 109 17.51 -3.52 25.67
N GLU A 110 16.75 -4.47 25.10
CA GLU A 110 16.75 -4.78 23.67
C GLU A 110 15.83 -3.81 22.90
N LEU A 111 16.14 -2.51 22.96
CA LEU A 111 15.28 -1.43 22.46
C LEU A 111 14.96 -1.56 20.96
N ALA A 112 15.95 -1.94 20.14
CA ALA A 112 15.78 -2.14 18.69
C ALA A 112 14.78 -3.24 18.33
N VAL A 113 14.55 -4.20 19.23
CA VAL A 113 13.59 -5.29 19.02
C VAL A 113 12.21 -4.88 19.50
N HIS A 114 12.13 -4.30 20.70
CA HIS A 114 10.86 -4.11 21.38
C HIS A 114 10.19 -2.76 21.11
N CYS A 115 10.95 -1.68 20.90
CA CYS A 115 10.36 -0.36 20.69
C CYS A 115 9.56 -0.27 19.38
N PRO A 116 10.04 -0.74 18.22
CA PRO A 116 9.23 -0.74 16.99
C PRO A 116 7.92 -1.52 17.15
N ALA A 117 7.95 -2.66 17.85
CA ALA A 117 6.76 -3.47 18.15
C ALA A 117 5.80 -2.82 19.16
N ALA A 118 6.31 -1.97 20.04
CA ALA A 118 5.51 -1.12 20.92
C ALA A 118 4.98 0.15 20.21
N GLY A 119 5.49 0.49 19.03
CA GLY A 119 5.11 1.68 18.27
C GLY A 119 3.75 1.58 17.57
N PRO A 120 3.35 2.62 16.83
CA PRO A 120 2.04 2.67 16.17
C PRO A 120 1.85 1.56 15.13
N GLY A 121 2.90 1.16 14.41
CA GLY A 121 2.83 0.12 13.36
C GLY A 121 2.84 -1.33 13.87
N GLY A 122 3.44 -1.61 15.04
CA GLY A 122 3.46 -2.97 15.61
C GLY A 122 4.48 -3.94 15.01
N ALA A 123 5.23 -3.54 13.98
CA ALA A 123 6.43 -4.19 13.45
C ALA A 123 6.30 -5.72 13.22
N GLY A 124 5.10 -6.20 12.86
CA GLY A 124 4.79 -7.62 12.66
C GLY A 124 4.66 -8.45 13.94
N THR A 125 5.01 -7.89 15.11
CA THR A 125 4.91 -8.59 16.41
C THR A 125 3.55 -8.38 17.06
N CYS A 126 3.05 -7.15 17.02
CA CYS A 126 1.74 -6.79 17.54
C CYS A 126 0.84 -6.37 16.37
N GLY A 127 0.67 -7.26 15.40
CA GLY A 127 0.09 -6.96 14.09
C GLY A 127 1.12 -6.44 13.09
N SER A 128 0.75 -6.47 11.81
CA SER A 128 1.54 -5.89 10.73
C SER A 128 1.42 -4.36 10.69
N ASN A 129 2.44 -3.69 10.13
CA ASN A 129 2.42 -2.23 9.94
C ASN A 129 1.18 -1.77 9.16
N CYS A 130 0.74 -2.55 8.17
CA CYS A 130 -0.45 -2.24 7.37
C CYS A 130 -1.76 -2.41 8.14
N GLU A 131 -1.91 -3.46 8.95
CA GLU A 131 -3.09 -3.62 9.81
C GLU A 131 -3.23 -2.44 10.76
N SER A 132 -2.13 -2.03 11.41
CA SER A 132 -2.18 -0.90 12.33
C SER A 132 -2.39 0.43 11.61
N TYR A 133 -1.68 0.70 10.50
CA TYR A 133 -1.90 1.89 9.68
C TYR A 133 -3.37 2.02 9.25
N CYS A 134 -3.97 0.96 8.72
CA CYS A 134 -5.34 0.98 8.24
C CYS A 134 -6.36 1.15 9.37
N SER A 135 -6.14 0.56 10.55
CA SER A 135 -6.98 0.79 11.73
C SER A 135 -6.92 2.25 12.19
N LEU A 136 -5.70 2.79 12.32
CA LEU A 136 -5.50 4.19 12.75
C LEU A 136 -6.09 5.16 11.74
N ARG A 137 -5.87 4.93 10.45
CA ARG A 137 -6.37 5.82 9.40
C ARG A 137 -7.90 5.80 9.34
N ALA A 138 -8.54 4.65 9.52
CA ALA A 138 -10.00 4.56 9.59
C ALA A 138 -10.59 5.25 10.83
N GLY A 139 -9.86 5.29 11.95
CA GLY A 139 -10.28 5.94 13.18
C GLY A 139 -10.03 7.46 13.22
N ALA A 140 -8.91 7.92 12.65
CA ALA A 140 -8.50 9.31 12.70
C ALA A 140 -8.91 10.13 11.47
N CYS A 141 -9.07 9.49 10.30
CA CYS A 141 -9.22 10.15 9.01
C CYS A 141 -10.43 9.64 8.21
N THR A 142 -10.76 10.34 7.13
CA THR A 142 -11.77 9.86 6.17
C THR A 142 -11.22 8.63 5.42
N PRO A 143 -11.90 7.48 5.41
CA PRO A 143 -11.45 6.29 4.68
C PRO A 143 -11.29 6.56 3.18
N GLU A 144 -10.15 6.14 2.62
CA GLU A 144 -9.86 6.18 1.17
C GLU A 144 -10.43 4.96 0.44
N LEU A 145 -10.50 3.83 1.16
CA LEU A 145 -10.96 2.55 0.64
C LEU A 145 -12.20 2.10 1.43
N ALA A 146 -13.02 1.28 0.78
CA ALA A 146 -14.32 0.90 1.32
C ALA A 146 -14.21 -0.01 2.54
N THR A 147 -13.19 -0.86 2.60
CA THR A 147 -13.01 -1.84 3.68
C THR A 147 -11.59 -1.80 4.26
N HIS A 148 -11.46 -2.28 5.49
CA HIS A 148 -10.18 -2.45 6.14
C HIS A 148 -9.29 -3.47 5.40
N GLU A 149 -9.88 -4.56 4.90
CA GLU A 149 -9.16 -5.58 4.13
C GLU A 149 -8.57 -5.00 2.83
N ASP A 150 -9.35 -4.19 2.10
CA ASP A 150 -8.86 -3.50 0.90
C ASP A 150 -7.70 -2.56 1.25
N CYS A 151 -7.79 -1.84 2.38
CA CYS A 151 -6.71 -0.97 2.84
C CYS A 151 -5.43 -1.75 3.15
N VAL A 152 -5.53 -2.86 3.89
CA VAL A 152 -4.35 -3.68 4.22
C VAL A 152 -3.74 -4.26 2.95
N ALA A 153 -4.57 -4.71 2.01
CA ALA A 153 -4.10 -5.21 0.72
C ALA A 153 -3.33 -4.15 -0.08
N MET A 154 -3.87 -2.93 -0.20
CA MET A 154 -3.20 -1.85 -0.94
C MET A 154 -1.97 -1.30 -0.22
N CYS A 155 -1.99 -1.24 1.12
CA CYS A 155 -0.87 -0.83 1.93
C CYS A 155 0.38 -1.70 1.71
N ALA A 156 0.21 -2.99 1.38
CA ALA A 156 1.33 -3.87 1.05
C ALA A 156 2.14 -3.40 -0.19
N GLY A 157 1.58 -2.49 -0.99
CA GLY A 157 2.26 -1.85 -2.12
C GLY A 157 3.18 -0.69 -1.73
N LEU A 158 3.16 -0.24 -0.47
CA LEU A 158 4.02 0.83 0.04
C LEU A 158 5.39 0.29 0.46
N THR A 159 6.43 1.09 0.29
CA THR A 159 7.76 0.78 0.84
C THR A 159 7.69 0.71 2.37
N ASP A 160 8.01 -0.45 2.93
CA ASP A 160 8.11 -0.65 4.38
C ASP A 160 9.59 -0.56 4.79
N ALA A 161 9.97 0.45 5.56
CA ALA A 161 11.31 0.65 6.10
C ALA A 161 11.62 -0.28 7.30
N GLU A 162 10.67 -1.14 7.69
CA GLU A 162 10.67 -2.10 8.80
C GLU A 162 10.77 -1.46 10.19
N MET A 163 11.80 -0.65 10.43
CA MET A 163 12.00 0.05 11.70
C MET A 163 11.20 1.36 11.75
N PHE A 164 10.63 1.65 12.92
CA PHE A 164 9.92 2.88 13.19
C PHE A 164 10.68 3.75 14.19
N ASP A 165 11.01 4.97 13.76
CA ASP A 165 11.59 6.05 14.54
C ASP A 165 10.82 7.34 14.18
N VAL A 166 10.13 7.93 15.17
CA VAL A 166 9.31 9.13 14.94
C VAL A 166 10.14 10.36 14.53
N ILE A 167 11.44 10.36 14.84
CA ILE A 167 12.37 11.44 14.51
C ILE A 167 12.87 11.31 13.08
N GLU A 168 13.14 10.09 12.59
CA GLU A 168 13.72 9.89 11.25
C GLU A 168 12.64 9.64 10.19
N ASN A 169 11.50 9.06 10.55
CA ASN A 169 10.45 8.70 9.60
C ASN A 169 9.39 9.79 9.42
N HIS A 170 9.75 11.05 9.29
CA HIS A 170 8.78 12.15 9.04
C HIS A 170 8.79 12.67 7.59
N GLU A 171 9.56 12.02 6.72
CA GLU A 171 9.66 12.30 5.29
C GLU A 171 9.92 11.00 4.49
N GLY A 172 9.85 11.10 3.17
CA GLY A 172 10.10 9.98 2.27
C GLY A 172 8.85 9.14 1.99
N ASP A 173 8.83 8.50 0.82
CA ASP A 173 7.69 7.67 0.38
C ASP A 173 7.72 6.29 1.05
N THR A 174 7.42 6.26 2.34
CA THR A 174 7.39 5.05 3.17
C THR A 174 6.09 4.91 3.95
N LEU A 175 5.80 3.67 4.36
CA LEU A 175 4.71 3.38 5.30
C LEU A 175 4.97 4.02 6.67
N GLN A 176 6.23 4.12 7.10
CA GLN A 176 6.63 4.71 8.37
C GLN A 176 6.32 6.20 8.43
N CYS A 177 6.60 6.94 7.35
CA CYS A 177 6.19 8.34 7.23
C CYS A 177 4.68 8.50 7.42
N ARG A 178 3.91 7.66 6.71
CA ARG A 178 2.45 7.66 6.82
C ARG A 178 1.97 7.25 8.22
N LEU A 179 2.68 6.35 8.92
CA LEU A 179 2.41 5.98 10.31
C LEU A 179 2.68 7.14 11.28
N VAL A 180 3.72 7.94 11.08
CA VAL A 180 3.97 9.18 11.86
C VAL A 180 2.82 10.15 11.68
N HIS A 181 2.38 10.36 10.44
CA HIS A 181 1.31 11.31 10.14
C HIS A 181 -0.07 10.82 10.59
N VAL A 182 -0.40 9.53 10.41
CA VAL A 182 -1.68 9.00 10.90
C VAL A 182 -1.73 8.99 12.43
N SER A 183 -0.59 8.80 13.10
CA SER A 183 -0.51 8.92 14.56
C SER A 183 -0.76 10.35 15.00
N SER A 184 -0.12 11.34 14.36
CA SER A 184 -0.33 12.76 14.66
C SER A 184 -1.76 13.23 14.32
N ALA A 185 -2.40 12.63 13.31
CA ALA A 185 -3.79 12.89 12.94
C ALA A 185 -4.80 12.52 14.03
N THR A 186 -4.42 11.70 15.01
CA THR A 186 -5.27 11.42 16.20
C THR A 186 -5.44 12.64 17.10
N VAL A 187 -4.57 13.66 16.95
CA VAL A 187 -4.61 14.92 17.70
C VAL A 187 -5.00 16.08 16.79
N ASP A 188 -4.45 16.15 15.57
CA ASP A 188 -4.73 17.20 14.59
C ASP A 188 -5.02 16.59 13.19
N PRO A 189 -6.25 16.11 12.96
CA PRO A 189 -6.60 15.41 11.72
C PRO A 189 -6.56 16.32 10.49
N ASP A 190 -6.93 17.60 10.63
CA ASP A 190 -6.99 18.55 9.51
C ASP A 190 -5.60 18.77 8.89
N GLU A 191 -4.55 18.83 9.72
CA GLU A 191 -3.19 19.00 9.22
C GLU A 191 -2.59 17.69 8.69
N HIS A 192 -2.81 16.57 9.37
CA HIS A 192 -2.02 15.36 9.13
C HIS A 192 -2.68 14.27 8.29
N CYS A 193 -4.02 14.24 8.15
CA CYS A 193 -4.68 13.18 7.40
C CYS A 193 -4.23 13.12 5.94
N LYS A 194 -4.01 14.27 5.29
CA LYS A 194 -3.58 14.36 3.89
C LYS A 194 -2.22 13.71 3.63
N HIS A 195 -1.31 13.72 4.62
CA HIS A 195 0.04 13.14 4.53
C HIS A 195 0.04 11.63 4.80
N SER A 196 -1.03 11.11 5.40
CA SER A 196 -1.19 9.67 5.68
C SER A 196 -1.89 8.91 4.56
N SER A 197 -2.10 9.53 3.39
CA SER A 197 -2.77 8.91 2.23
C SER A 197 -1.94 7.74 1.65
N LEU A 198 -2.60 6.77 1.01
CA LEU A 198 -1.91 5.79 0.17
C LEU A 198 -1.19 6.50 -1.00
N MET A 199 -1.82 7.52 -1.58
CA MET A 199 -1.16 8.40 -2.55
C MET A 199 -0.08 9.22 -1.83
N PRO A 200 1.17 9.23 -2.34
CA PRO A 200 2.22 10.01 -1.72
C PRO A 200 1.89 11.51 -1.85
N VAL A 201 1.90 12.21 -0.73
CA VAL A 201 1.73 13.66 -0.61
C VAL A 201 2.80 14.15 0.35
N GLU A 202 3.39 15.33 0.09
CA GLU A 202 4.39 15.92 0.98
C GLU A 202 3.90 15.91 2.43
N PRO A 203 4.73 15.53 3.42
CA PRO A 203 6.15 15.22 3.29
C PRO A 203 6.46 13.74 2.97
N CYS A 204 5.44 12.86 2.89
CA CYS A 204 5.62 11.43 2.60
C CYS A 204 5.74 11.14 1.10
N VAL A 205 6.65 11.86 0.46
CA VAL A 205 7.04 11.70 -0.95
C VAL A 205 8.56 11.55 -0.99
N ASP A 206 9.06 10.90 -2.04
CA ASP A 206 10.49 10.94 -2.34
C ASP A 206 10.91 12.40 -2.68
N PRO A 207 12.17 12.80 -2.43
CA PRO A 207 12.62 14.16 -2.73
C PRO A 207 12.44 14.53 -4.21
N GLU A 208 12.04 15.77 -4.48
CA GLU A 208 11.88 16.29 -5.86
C GLU A 208 13.16 16.07 -6.69
N GLY A 209 13.00 15.63 -7.94
CA GLY A 209 14.10 15.34 -8.84
C GLY A 209 14.91 14.08 -8.50
N SER A 210 14.49 13.31 -7.49
CA SER A 210 15.02 11.95 -7.30
C SER A 210 14.47 11.00 -8.36
N ALA A 211 15.27 9.99 -8.69
CA ALA A 211 14.82 8.92 -9.59
C ALA A 211 13.97 7.92 -8.80
N PRO A 212 12.81 7.48 -9.34
CA PRO A 212 12.00 6.44 -8.70
C PRO A 212 12.75 5.10 -8.66
N SER A 213 12.56 4.33 -7.58
CA SER A 213 13.06 2.95 -7.48
C SER A 213 12.17 1.99 -8.26
N CYS A 214 12.79 1.13 -9.08
CA CYS A 214 12.09 0.05 -9.77
C CYS A 214 11.44 -0.94 -8.82
N GLU A 215 12.07 -1.23 -7.68
CA GLU A 215 11.52 -2.08 -6.64
C GLU A 215 10.23 -1.48 -6.07
N SER A 216 10.24 -0.18 -5.71
CA SER A 216 9.05 0.50 -5.19
C SER A 216 7.92 0.58 -6.22
N PHE A 217 8.24 0.88 -7.49
CA PHE A 217 7.27 0.88 -8.58
C PHE A 217 6.66 -0.51 -8.79
N CYS A 218 7.50 -1.54 -8.90
CA CYS A 218 7.04 -2.90 -9.14
C CYS A 218 6.26 -3.46 -7.94
N GLN A 219 6.60 -3.09 -6.71
CA GLN A 219 5.81 -3.45 -5.53
C GLN A 219 4.41 -2.81 -5.59
N ALA A 220 4.33 -1.51 -5.91
CA ALA A 220 3.07 -0.78 -6.00
C ALA A 220 2.15 -1.34 -7.11
N VAL A 221 2.67 -1.50 -8.34
CA VAL A 221 1.87 -1.96 -9.48
C VAL A 221 1.41 -3.41 -9.32
N MET A 222 2.27 -4.30 -8.81
CA MET A 222 1.91 -5.71 -8.62
C MET A 222 0.88 -5.88 -7.50
N THR A 223 0.79 -4.92 -6.57
CA THR A 223 -0.25 -4.87 -5.54
C THR A 223 -1.57 -4.33 -6.09
N ALA A 224 -1.53 -3.21 -6.80
CA ALA A 224 -2.72 -2.53 -7.28
C ALA A 224 -3.39 -3.24 -8.48
N CYS A 225 -2.59 -3.80 -9.38
CA CYS A 225 -3.03 -4.29 -10.68
C CYS A 225 -2.93 -5.81 -10.78
N THR A 226 -4.01 -6.48 -10.39
CA THR A 226 -4.11 -7.96 -10.32
C THR A 226 -5.21 -8.49 -11.24
N GLY A 227 -5.22 -9.82 -11.46
CA GLY A 227 -6.22 -10.47 -12.31
C GLY A 227 -6.24 -9.92 -13.74
N GLU A 228 -7.42 -9.59 -14.25
CA GLU A 228 -7.61 -9.02 -15.60
C GLU A 228 -6.97 -7.64 -15.78
N LEU A 229 -6.61 -6.94 -14.69
CA LEU A 229 -5.91 -5.65 -14.74
C LEU A 229 -4.40 -5.79 -14.63
N SER A 230 -3.87 -7.02 -14.50
CA SER A 230 -2.43 -7.23 -14.42
C SER A 230 -1.74 -6.81 -15.71
N VAL A 231 -0.71 -5.97 -15.58
CA VAL A 231 0.07 -5.45 -16.71
C VAL A 231 1.46 -6.08 -16.83
N TYR A 232 1.83 -6.95 -15.88
CA TYR A 232 3.07 -7.72 -15.91
C TYR A 232 2.80 -9.17 -15.48
N GLU A 233 3.44 -10.12 -16.14
CA GLU A 233 3.33 -11.55 -15.83
C GLU A 233 4.02 -11.93 -14.53
N SER A 234 5.06 -11.18 -14.15
CA SER A 234 5.82 -11.40 -12.92
C SER A 234 6.56 -10.15 -12.47
N THR A 235 7.03 -10.15 -11.23
CA THR A 235 7.88 -9.09 -10.67
C THR A 235 9.19 -8.97 -11.46
N GLU A 236 9.78 -10.08 -11.90
CA GLU A 236 11.00 -10.07 -12.72
C GLU A 236 10.78 -9.39 -14.08
N GLN A 237 9.63 -9.63 -14.73
CA GLN A 237 9.28 -8.92 -15.97
C GLN A 237 9.08 -7.43 -15.71
N CYS A 238 8.38 -7.05 -14.62
CA CYS A 238 8.22 -5.65 -14.23
C CYS A 238 9.57 -4.96 -14.03
N LEU A 239 10.48 -5.58 -13.28
CA LEU A 239 11.82 -5.02 -13.01
C LEU A 239 12.65 -4.89 -14.30
N ALA A 240 12.55 -5.85 -15.21
CA ALA A 240 13.23 -5.79 -16.50
C ALA A 240 12.72 -4.63 -17.35
N VAL A 241 11.39 -4.45 -17.45
CA VAL A 241 10.77 -3.32 -18.16
C VAL A 241 11.15 -1.99 -17.50
N CYS A 242 11.11 -1.91 -16.18
CA CYS A 242 11.49 -0.71 -15.44
C CYS A 242 12.94 -0.30 -15.72
N ALA A 243 13.88 -1.25 -15.72
CA ALA A 243 15.28 -0.99 -16.00
C ALA A 243 15.56 -0.53 -17.44
N ALA A 244 14.65 -0.83 -18.38
CA ALA A 244 14.74 -0.44 -19.79
C ALA A 244 14.09 0.92 -20.08
N LEU A 245 13.24 1.44 -19.18
CA LEU A 245 12.62 2.75 -19.33
C LEU A 245 13.48 3.86 -18.71
N PRO A 246 13.38 5.10 -19.20
CA PRO A 246 13.97 6.24 -18.52
C PRO A 246 13.40 6.36 -17.10
N PRO A 247 14.22 6.54 -16.06
CA PRO A 247 13.71 6.61 -14.68
C PRO A 247 12.80 7.84 -14.48
N GLY A 248 13.18 8.99 -15.05
CA GLY A 248 12.47 10.25 -14.83
C GLY A 248 12.63 10.81 -13.42
N GLY A 249 11.77 11.76 -13.07
CA GLY A 249 11.60 12.29 -11.72
C GLY A 249 10.37 11.69 -11.04
N VAL A 250 10.33 11.72 -9.70
CA VAL A 250 9.16 11.28 -8.92
C VAL A 250 7.94 12.19 -9.09
N GLU A 251 8.14 13.39 -9.64
CA GLU A 251 7.12 14.35 -10.01
C GLU A 251 6.50 14.12 -11.40
N ASP A 252 7.10 13.26 -12.23
CA ASP A 252 6.63 12.99 -13.58
C ASP A 252 5.22 12.40 -13.55
N GLN A 253 4.33 12.92 -14.40
CA GLN A 253 2.93 12.49 -14.50
C GLN A 253 2.49 12.24 -15.94
N THR A 254 3.29 12.66 -16.91
CA THR A 254 2.95 12.55 -18.33
C THR A 254 4.09 12.05 -19.19
N GLU A 255 5.31 12.04 -18.66
CA GLU A 255 6.53 11.71 -19.35
C GLU A 255 6.65 10.19 -19.53
N ASN A 256 7.35 9.72 -20.58
CA ASN A 256 7.63 8.28 -20.76
C ASN A 256 8.73 7.83 -19.80
N THR A 257 8.38 7.78 -18.52
CA THR A 257 9.31 7.47 -17.44
C THR A 257 8.73 6.47 -16.45
N VAL A 258 9.59 5.92 -15.61
CA VAL A 258 9.18 5.12 -14.45
C VAL A 258 8.44 6.00 -13.43
N GLY A 259 8.78 7.29 -13.34
CA GLY A 259 8.13 8.25 -12.44
C GLY A 259 6.63 8.37 -12.68
N CYS A 260 6.25 8.62 -13.94
CA CYS A 260 4.85 8.65 -14.36
C CYS A 260 4.12 7.33 -14.08
N ARG A 261 4.77 6.19 -14.33
CA ARG A 261 4.18 4.87 -14.06
C ARG A 261 4.01 4.60 -12.57
N LYS A 262 4.94 5.05 -11.72
CA LYS A 262 4.84 4.99 -10.25
C LYS A 262 3.68 5.85 -9.75
N TYR A 263 3.50 7.07 -10.30
CA TYR A 263 2.33 7.91 -10.01
C TYR A 263 1.01 7.20 -10.33
N HIS A 264 0.90 6.57 -11.50
CA HIS A 264 -0.29 5.80 -11.86
C HIS A 264 -0.45 4.51 -11.05
N ALA A 265 0.64 3.89 -10.60
CA ALA A 265 0.57 2.71 -9.73
C ALA A 265 -0.06 3.06 -8.37
N TYR A 266 0.30 4.20 -7.78
CA TYR A 266 -0.39 4.69 -6.59
C TYR A 266 -1.85 5.06 -6.88
N SER A 267 -2.12 5.71 -8.01
CA SER A 267 -3.49 6.05 -8.41
C SER A 267 -4.36 4.79 -8.59
N ALA A 268 -3.76 3.71 -9.08
CA ALA A 268 -4.39 2.41 -9.23
C ALA A 268 -4.74 1.76 -7.89
N MET A 269 -4.05 2.06 -6.79
CA MET A 269 -4.44 1.56 -5.46
C MET A 269 -5.83 2.05 -5.02
N LEU A 270 -6.24 3.24 -5.49
CA LEU A 270 -7.54 3.84 -5.18
C LEU A 270 -8.58 3.64 -6.30
N ALA A 271 -8.11 3.56 -7.55
CA ALA A 271 -8.95 3.36 -8.71
C ALA A 271 -8.21 2.51 -9.76
N PRO A 272 -8.21 1.16 -9.63
CA PRO A 272 -7.44 0.27 -10.50
C PRO A 272 -7.85 0.38 -11.97
N THR A 273 -9.15 0.34 -12.26
CA THR A 273 -9.68 0.30 -13.63
C THR A 273 -9.18 1.44 -14.54
N PRO A 274 -9.23 2.72 -14.13
CA PRO A 274 -8.75 3.81 -14.98
C PRO A 274 -7.24 4.04 -14.95
N HIS A 275 -6.44 3.29 -14.18
CA HIS A 275 -5.00 3.60 -14.03
C HIS A 275 -4.08 2.42 -14.34
N CYS A 276 -4.53 1.17 -14.19
CA CYS A 276 -3.64 0.02 -14.35
C CYS A 276 -2.97 -0.04 -15.71
N ALA A 277 -3.71 0.20 -16.81
CA ALA A 277 -3.11 0.20 -18.15
C ALA A 277 -1.98 1.24 -18.30
N HIS A 278 -2.08 2.37 -17.60
CA HIS A 278 -1.07 3.45 -17.65
C HIS A 278 0.24 3.07 -16.97
N THR A 279 0.20 2.08 -16.06
CA THR A 279 1.39 1.57 -15.38
C THR A 279 2.16 0.56 -16.22
N GLY A 280 1.54 0.04 -17.29
CA GLY A 280 2.10 -1.03 -18.11
C GLY A 280 3.27 -0.59 -18.99
N PRO A 281 3.86 -1.53 -19.76
CA PRO A 281 4.98 -1.27 -20.65
C PRO A 281 4.72 -0.11 -21.62
N GLY A 282 3.53 -0.03 -22.21
CA GLY A 282 3.16 1.05 -23.14
C GLY A 282 2.81 2.39 -22.50
N GLY A 283 2.44 2.43 -21.21
CA GLY A 283 1.98 3.65 -20.54
C GLY A 283 0.58 4.13 -20.94
N ASP A 284 -0.12 3.37 -21.78
CA ASP A 284 -1.46 3.63 -22.37
C ASP A 284 -1.66 5.04 -22.99
N GLY A 285 -0.56 5.68 -23.40
CA GLY A 285 -0.55 7.06 -23.88
C GLY A 285 -0.72 8.13 -22.79
N HIS A 286 -0.60 7.77 -21.51
CA HIS A 286 -0.51 8.71 -20.38
C HIS A 286 0.91 8.92 -19.90
N CYS A 287 1.79 7.92 -20.01
CA CYS A 287 3.22 8.07 -19.75
C CYS A 287 4.03 8.09 -21.04
N GLY A 288 4.04 9.26 -21.69
CA GLY A 288 4.72 9.56 -22.95
C GLY A 288 4.03 10.68 -23.71
N SER A 289 4.42 10.89 -24.96
CA SER A 289 3.87 11.96 -25.78
C SER A 289 2.33 11.95 -25.84
N ASP A 290 1.72 13.07 -25.44
CA ASP A 290 0.30 13.41 -25.63
C ASP A 290 -0.06 13.70 -27.11
N ALA A 291 0.90 13.56 -28.04
CA ALA A 291 0.66 13.96 -29.42
C ALA A 291 -0.41 13.09 -30.09
N GLU A 292 -1.36 13.76 -30.74
CA GLU A 292 -2.43 13.14 -31.50
C GLU A 292 -1.87 12.17 -32.57
N PRO A 293 -2.57 11.05 -32.89
CA PRO A 293 -2.12 10.06 -33.89
C PRO A 293 -1.68 10.65 -35.24
N SER A 294 -2.18 11.84 -35.59
CA SER A 294 -1.81 12.59 -36.79
C SER A 294 -0.31 12.94 -36.91
N THR A 295 0.45 12.98 -35.80
CA THR A 295 1.90 13.17 -35.82
C THR A 295 2.68 11.85 -35.87
N GLY A 296 2.00 10.71 -35.74
CA GLY A 296 2.58 9.37 -35.81
C GLY A 296 3.36 8.93 -34.56
N SER A 297 3.25 9.65 -33.43
CA SER A 297 3.95 9.28 -32.18
C SER A 297 3.00 9.40 -31.01
N THR A 298 2.41 8.29 -30.58
CA THR A 298 1.66 8.20 -29.31
C THR A 298 2.61 7.79 -28.18
N GLY A 299 2.28 8.11 -26.93
CA GLY A 299 3.06 7.61 -25.77
C GLY A 299 3.23 6.09 -25.74
N ASN A 300 2.23 5.34 -26.23
CA ASN A 300 2.31 3.89 -26.43
C ASN A 300 3.45 3.48 -27.35
N CYS A 301 3.57 4.14 -28.50
CA CYS A 301 4.60 3.83 -29.48
C CYS A 301 5.99 4.32 -29.08
N GLU A 302 6.07 5.47 -28.40
CA GLU A 302 7.32 5.95 -27.81
C GLU A 302 7.90 4.91 -26.82
N SER A 303 7.04 4.37 -25.94
CA SER A 303 7.48 3.39 -24.96
C SER A 303 7.79 2.03 -25.56
N TYR A 304 6.94 1.53 -26.46
CA TYR A 304 7.20 0.30 -27.21
C TYR A 304 8.56 0.33 -27.92
N CYS A 305 8.85 1.39 -28.67
CA CYS A 305 10.10 1.50 -29.43
C CYS A 305 11.33 1.69 -28.54
N THR A 306 11.18 2.33 -27.36
CA THR A 306 12.22 2.38 -26.32
C THR A 306 12.57 0.99 -25.80
N LEU A 307 11.54 0.19 -25.47
CA LEU A 307 11.72 -1.18 -25.00
C LEU A 307 12.29 -2.08 -26.10
N LEU A 308 11.83 -1.90 -27.35
CA LEU A 308 12.25 -2.70 -28.50
C LEU A 308 13.71 -2.48 -28.85
N GLU A 309 14.16 -1.22 -28.89
CA GLU A 309 15.58 -0.90 -29.10
C GLU A 309 16.45 -1.51 -28.00
N THR A 310 15.98 -1.48 -26.75
CA THR A 310 16.71 -2.02 -25.59
C THR A 310 16.78 -3.55 -25.62
N ALA A 311 15.65 -4.23 -25.82
CA ALA A 311 15.57 -5.68 -25.76
C ALA A 311 16.11 -6.38 -27.02
N CYS A 312 15.89 -5.76 -28.19
CA CYS A 312 16.04 -6.40 -29.49
C CYS A 312 16.90 -5.57 -30.44
N LYS A 313 18.00 -4.98 -29.93
CA LYS A 313 18.82 -4.00 -30.65
C LYS A 313 19.20 -4.41 -32.08
N GLU A 314 19.63 -5.64 -32.30
CA GLU A 314 20.03 -6.10 -33.63
C GLU A 314 18.85 -6.05 -34.62
N TYR A 315 17.68 -6.54 -34.23
CA TYR A 315 16.46 -6.46 -35.04
C TYR A 315 16.02 -5.00 -35.26
N PHE A 316 16.14 -4.17 -34.22
CA PHE A 316 15.79 -2.76 -34.28
C PHE A 316 16.66 -2.01 -35.30
N ASP A 317 17.99 -2.14 -35.21
CA ASP A 317 18.94 -1.46 -36.10
C ASP A 317 18.82 -1.94 -37.56
N GLU A 318 18.37 -3.18 -37.79
CA GLU A 318 18.13 -3.72 -39.14
C GLU A 318 16.81 -3.21 -39.76
N THR A 319 15.80 -2.96 -38.93
CA THR A 319 14.42 -2.65 -39.39
C THR A 319 14.17 -1.14 -39.43
N PHE A 320 14.61 -0.43 -38.40
CA PHE A 320 14.30 0.98 -38.20
C PHE A 320 15.58 1.82 -38.24
N PRO A 321 15.61 2.90 -39.03
CA PRO A 321 16.76 3.81 -39.03
C PRO A 321 16.91 4.59 -37.71
N ASP A 322 15.80 4.82 -37.00
CA ASP A 322 15.76 5.53 -35.73
C ASP A 322 14.42 5.28 -34.99
N GLN A 323 14.34 5.81 -33.75
CA GLN A 323 13.14 5.77 -32.90
C GLN A 323 11.91 6.41 -33.56
N ALA A 324 12.06 7.46 -34.36
CA ALA A 324 10.93 8.14 -34.99
C ALA A 324 10.31 7.29 -36.10
N ALA A 325 11.12 6.56 -36.87
CA ALA A 325 10.65 5.60 -37.85
C ALA A 325 9.93 4.41 -37.19
N CYS A 326 10.45 3.92 -36.05
CA CYS A 326 9.75 2.90 -35.26
C CYS A 326 8.40 3.40 -34.75
N ALA A 327 8.35 4.60 -34.16
CA ALA A 327 7.10 5.16 -33.64
C ALA A 327 6.04 5.35 -34.73
N LEU A 328 6.46 5.80 -35.92
CA LEU A 328 5.58 5.96 -37.07
C LEU A 328 4.99 4.61 -37.53
N ASP A 329 5.82 3.57 -37.63
CA ASP A 329 5.34 2.21 -37.96
C ASP A 329 4.36 1.69 -36.90
N CYS A 330 4.73 1.82 -35.62
CA CYS A 330 3.89 1.46 -34.50
C CYS A 330 2.53 2.19 -34.52
N SER A 331 2.49 3.47 -34.91
CA SER A 331 1.25 4.26 -34.92
C SER A 331 0.17 3.72 -35.87
N ALA A 332 0.55 2.87 -36.82
CA ALA A 332 -0.37 2.20 -37.73
C ALA A 332 -0.99 0.91 -37.14
N LEU A 333 -0.50 0.43 -36.00
CA LEU A 333 -0.95 -0.81 -35.38
C LEU A 333 -2.28 -0.61 -34.64
N PRO A 334 -3.21 -1.60 -34.71
CA PRO A 334 -4.31 -1.69 -33.74
C PRO A 334 -3.78 -1.66 -32.31
N GLY A 335 -4.38 -0.83 -31.46
CA GLY A 335 -3.95 -0.61 -30.07
C GLY A 335 -2.96 0.54 -29.87
N ALA A 336 -2.49 1.21 -30.93
CA ALA A 336 -1.54 2.32 -30.80
C ALA A 336 -2.12 3.62 -30.21
N ALA A 337 -3.45 3.78 -30.22
CA ALA A 337 -4.11 4.96 -29.68
C ALA A 337 -4.00 5.04 -28.15
N ARG A 338 -4.16 6.24 -27.58
CA ARG A 338 -4.33 6.46 -26.14
C ARG A 338 -5.57 5.72 -25.63
N ASP A 339 -5.55 5.30 -24.37
CA ASP A 339 -6.65 4.58 -23.70
C ASP A 339 -7.03 3.27 -24.41
N SER A 340 -6.02 2.57 -24.93
CA SER A 340 -6.15 1.25 -25.56
C SER A 340 -6.39 0.13 -24.56
N GLY A 341 -6.03 0.33 -23.29
CA GLY A 341 -6.31 -0.62 -22.21
C GLY A 341 -5.44 -1.87 -22.21
N TYR A 342 -4.12 -1.71 -22.27
CA TYR A 342 -3.19 -2.85 -22.17
C TYR A 342 -3.33 -3.57 -20.81
N SER A 343 -3.44 -4.90 -20.89
CA SER A 343 -3.23 -5.85 -19.79
C SER A 343 -2.61 -7.12 -20.37
N VAL A 344 -2.05 -7.97 -19.52
CA VAL A 344 -1.58 -9.31 -19.93
C VAL A 344 -2.74 -10.14 -20.49
N ALA A 345 -3.95 -10.00 -19.92
CA ALA A 345 -5.14 -10.73 -20.37
C ALA A 345 -5.64 -10.26 -21.75
N SER A 346 -5.51 -8.97 -22.06
CA SER A 346 -5.89 -8.38 -23.35
C SER A 346 -4.74 -8.33 -24.37
N ALA A 347 -3.60 -8.99 -24.09
CA ALA A 347 -2.43 -8.94 -24.97
C ALA A 347 -2.72 -9.46 -26.38
N GLU A 348 -3.68 -10.37 -26.56
CA GLU A 348 -4.05 -10.90 -27.89
C GLU A 348 -5.13 -10.07 -28.61
N GLU A 349 -5.68 -9.02 -27.97
CA GLU A 349 -6.81 -8.25 -28.53
C GLU A 349 -6.36 -7.21 -29.58
N SER A 350 -5.09 -6.82 -29.57
CA SER A 350 -4.53 -5.87 -30.53
C SER A 350 -3.09 -6.20 -30.89
N ALA A 351 -2.67 -5.79 -32.09
CA ALA A 351 -1.30 -6.02 -32.56
C ALA A 351 -0.28 -5.37 -31.63
N LEU A 352 -0.53 -4.14 -31.16
CA LEU A 352 0.41 -3.48 -30.23
C LEU A 352 0.40 -4.13 -28.85
N SER A 353 -0.76 -4.52 -28.31
CA SER A 353 -0.81 -5.21 -27.01
C SER A 353 0.02 -6.49 -27.02
N CYS A 354 -0.05 -7.25 -28.11
CA CYS A 354 0.71 -8.49 -28.27
C CYS A 354 2.21 -8.19 -28.33
N ARG A 355 2.60 -7.19 -29.12
CA ARG A 355 4.00 -6.75 -29.22
C ARG A 355 4.54 -6.20 -27.89
N LEU A 356 3.73 -5.50 -27.09
CA LEU A 356 4.10 -5.01 -25.75
C LEU A 356 4.37 -6.16 -24.77
N LEU A 357 3.58 -7.23 -24.83
CA LEU A 357 3.84 -8.44 -24.03
C LEU A 357 5.16 -9.09 -24.44
N HIS A 358 5.35 -9.31 -25.75
CA HIS A 358 6.55 -9.98 -26.26
C HIS A 358 7.82 -9.15 -26.07
N VAL A 359 7.79 -7.81 -26.23
CA VAL A 359 8.96 -6.96 -25.96
C VAL A 359 9.31 -6.97 -24.46
N SER A 360 8.31 -7.06 -23.58
CA SER A 360 8.53 -7.18 -22.14
C SER A 360 9.20 -8.51 -21.78
N ARG A 361 8.81 -9.62 -22.43
CA ARG A 361 9.50 -10.92 -22.28
C ARG A 361 10.90 -10.90 -22.90
N ALA A 362 11.09 -10.20 -24.02
CA ALA A 362 12.36 -10.14 -24.74
C ALA A 362 13.53 -9.57 -23.91
N LEU A 363 13.23 -8.73 -22.91
CA LEU A 363 14.23 -8.23 -21.97
C LEU A 363 14.89 -9.34 -21.12
N GLY A 364 14.19 -10.47 -20.92
CA GLY A 364 14.72 -11.66 -20.24
C GLY A 364 15.01 -12.84 -21.17
N ASP A 365 14.36 -12.89 -22.34
CA ASP A 365 14.50 -13.97 -23.32
C ASP A 365 14.54 -13.40 -24.76
N PRO A 366 15.72 -13.24 -25.38
CA PRO A 366 15.85 -12.68 -26.73
C PRO A 366 15.14 -13.48 -27.84
N THR A 367 14.69 -14.72 -27.57
CA THR A 367 13.93 -15.49 -28.56
C THR A 367 12.55 -14.90 -28.84
N GLU A 368 12.06 -14.03 -27.96
CA GLU A 368 10.78 -13.31 -28.08
C GLU A 368 10.84 -12.13 -29.08
N CYS A 369 12.04 -11.73 -29.52
CA CYS A 369 12.21 -10.57 -30.42
C CYS A 369 11.42 -10.72 -31.73
N GLY A 370 11.38 -11.90 -32.36
CA GLY A 370 10.60 -12.08 -33.59
C GLY A 370 9.09 -11.82 -33.40
N ALA A 371 8.53 -12.18 -32.24
CA ALA A 371 7.14 -11.88 -31.92
C ALA A 371 6.94 -10.40 -31.56
N ALA A 372 7.90 -9.77 -30.88
CA ALA A 372 7.89 -8.34 -30.58
C ALA A 372 7.87 -7.46 -31.84
N PHE A 373 8.43 -7.92 -32.96
CA PHE A 373 8.37 -7.25 -34.27
C PHE A 373 7.13 -7.61 -35.12
N GLY A 374 6.40 -8.67 -34.76
CA GLY A 374 5.27 -9.19 -35.55
C GLY A 374 5.68 -10.11 -36.71
N ASP A 375 6.90 -10.66 -36.71
CA ASP A 375 7.45 -11.48 -37.81
C ASP A 375 6.90 -12.92 -37.87
N SER A 376 6.19 -13.37 -36.83
CA SER A 376 5.47 -14.63 -36.90
C SER A 376 4.08 -14.41 -37.51
N GLU A 377 3.75 -15.12 -38.59
CA GLU A 377 2.43 -15.12 -39.24
C GLU A 377 1.27 -15.53 -38.29
N SER A 378 1.52 -15.76 -36.99
CA SER A 378 0.53 -16.28 -36.04
C SER A 378 0.54 -15.70 -34.61
N ALA A 379 1.46 -14.81 -34.21
CA ALA A 379 1.44 -14.32 -32.81
C ALA A 379 0.69 -13.00 -32.63
N CYS A 380 0.97 -11.97 -33.44
CA CYS A 380 0.53 -10.58 -33.17
C CYS A 380 -0.04 -9.80 -34.37
N ASN A 381 -0.43 -10.47 -35.47
CA ASN A 381 -0.86 -9.81 -36.72
C ASN A 381 -2.38 -9.73 -36.91
#